data_AF-A0A371IAY7-F1
#
_entry.id   AF-A0A371IAY7-F1
#
_cell.length_a   1.000
_cell.length_b   1.000
_cell.length_c   1.000
_cell.angle_alpha   90.00
_cell.angle_beta   90.00
_cell.angle_gamma   90.00
#
_symmetry.space_group_name_H-M   'P 1'
#
loop_
_entity.id
_entity.type
_entity.pdbx_description
1 polymer ?
#
loop_
_entity_poly.entity_id
_entity_poly.type
_entity_poly.pdbx_seq_one_letter_code
_entity_poly.pdbx_strand_id
1 'polypeptide(L)'
;MDSVGPNGNGRNENEDLLPPPPAVVPSDAVLVKAETEKKKVSRLPIARRGIGSKGMKLHLLTNHFKVNVANIDGHFYQYSVALSYEDGRPVEGKGVGRKVLERVQETYDSELNGKDFAYDGEKTLFTLGSLARNKLEFTVVLEDVISSRNNGNCSPDGNGEPNESDKKRIKRPFRAKTFRDETSFALKILLQAIANALRFRSQRIFKKQ
;
A
#
# COMPACT_ATOMS: atom_id res chain seq x y z
N MET A 1 40.90 34.29 -63.01
CA MET A 1 39.88 35.32 -63.25
C MET A 1 38.54 34.61 -63.32
N ASP A 2 37.75 34.90 -62.30
CA ASP A 2 36.31 35.12 -62.33
C ASP A 2 35.34 33.95 -62.50
N SER A 3 34.61 33.77 -61.40
CA SER A 3 33.33 33.12 -61.16
C SER A 3 32.25 33.38 -62.23
N VAL A 4 31.20 32.53 -62.24
CA VAL A 4 29.75 32.88 -62.23
C VAL A 4 28.92 31.61 -62.55
N GLY A 5 27.91 31.28 -61.72
CA GLY A 5 26.87 30.25 -61.98
C GLY A 5 25.73 30.80 -62.85
N PRO A 6 24.43 30.43 -62.66
CA PRO A 6 23.74 29.17 -62.40
C PRO A 6 22.57 28.90 -63.42
N ASN A 7 21.68 27.92 -63.14
CA ASN A 7 20.36 27.63 -63.77
C ASN A 7 20.36 27.05 -65.21
N GLY A 8 19.48 26.13 -65.63
CA GLY A 8 18.33 25.44 -65.01
C GLY A 8 17.50 24.70 -66.08
N ASN A 9 16.75 23.68 -65.65
CA ASN A 9 15.52 23.08 -66.21
C ASN A 9 15.51 22.24 -67.51
N GLY A 10 14.83 21.08 -67.40
CA GLY A 10 14.21 20.34 -68.51
C GLY A 10 14.26 18.81 -68.31
N ARG A 11 13.45 18.22 -67.41
CA ARG A 11 12.05 17.76 -67.61
C ARG A 11 11.98 16.25 -67.93
N ASN A 12 11.50 15.48 -66.92
CA ASN A 12 10.52 14.38 -66.96
C ASN A 12 10.84 13.14 -67.83
N GLU A 13 10.49 11.90 -67.51
CA GLU A 13 9.59 11.20 -66.59
C GLU A 13 10.04 9.72 -66.66
N ASN A 14 9.74 8.88 -65.67
CA ASN A 14 9.27 7.48 -65.80
C ASN A 14 9.75 6.56 -64.66
N GLU A 15 8.75 6.22 -63.83
CA GLU A 15 8.48 4.91 -63.23
C GLU A 15 9.34 4.41 -62.05
N ASP A 16 8.70 4.52 -60.88
CA ASP A 16 8.92 3.74 -59.65
C ASP A 16 9.07 2.23 -59.93
N LEU A 17 10.21 1.65 -59.55
CA LEU A 17 10.32 0.21 -59.33
C LEU A 17 11.06 -0.07 -58.01
N LEU A 18 10.30 -0.46 -56.98
CA LEU A 18 10.81 -0.99 -55.71
C LEU A 18 11.53 -2.34 -55.94
N PRO A 19 12.57 -2.68 -55.15
CA PRO A 19 13.30 -3.94 -55.30
C PRO A 19 12.42 -5.15 -54.91
N PRO A 20 12.63 -6.33 -55.53
CA PRO A 20 11.81 -7.51 -55.30
C PRO A 20 11.99 -8.09 -53.88
N PRO A 21 10.94 -8.70 -53.29
CA PRO A 21 10.96 -9.25 -51.94
C PRO A 21 11.83 -10.54 -51.84
N PRO A 22 12.37 -10.85 -50.65
CA PRO A 22 13.26 -12.00 -50.44
C PRO A 22 12.54 -13.36 -50.54
N ALA A 23 13.30 -14.39 -50.94
CA ALA A 23 12.82 -15.74 -51.20
C ALA A 23 12.27 -16.46 -49.94
N VAL A 24 11.18 -17.20 -50.15
CA VAL A 24 10.47 -18.03 -49.14
C VAL A 24 11.33 -19.24 -48.75
N VAL A 25 11.55 -19.43 -47.44
CA VAL A 25 12.31 -20.58 -46.87
C VAL A 25 11.39 -21.81 -46.78
N PRO A 26 11.83 -23.02 -47.20
CA PRO A 26 10.99 -24.22 -47.16
C PRO A 26 10.78 -24.78 -45.75
N SER A 27 9.56 -25.28 -45.53
CA SER A 27 9.05 -25.89 -44.31
C SER A 27 9.54 -27.33 -44.14
N ASP A 28 10.67 -27.55 -43.47
CA ASP A 28 10.95 -28.75 -42.65
C ASP A 28 12.37 -28.70 -42.06
N ALA A 29 12.49 -28.43 -40.75
CA ALA A 29 13.43 -29.08 -39.81
C ALA A 29 13.62 -28.26 -38.51
N VAL A 30 13.01 -28.80 -37.44
CA VAL A 30 13.36 -28.69 -36.01
C VAL A 30 13.34 -27.29 -35.36
N LEU A 31 12.17 -26.96 -34.81
CA LEU A 31 12.05 -26.05 -33.65
C LEU A 31 12.89 -26.58 -32.49
N VAL A 32 14.03 -25.94 -32.23
CA VAL A 32 14.73 -26.09 -30.95
C VAL A 32 13.81 -25.53 -29.87
N LYS A 33 13.19 -26.44 -29.12
CA LYS A 33 12.35 -26.14 -27.96
C LYS A 33 13.14 -25.24 -27.01
N ALA A 34 12.70 -24.00 -26.89
CA ALA A 34 13.20 -23.03 -25.96
C ALA A 34 12.83 -23.44 -24.52
N GLU A 35 13.65 -24.25 -23.86
CA GLU A 35 13.54 -24.47 -22.42
C GLU A 35 14.93 -24.48 -21.79
N THR A 36 15.42 -23.29 -21.46
CA THR A 36 16.16 -23.13 -20.21
C THR A 36 15.50 -22.00 -19.47
N GLU A 37 14.50 -22.35 -18.66
CA GLU A 37 14.08 -21.53 -17.55
C GLU A 37 15.33 -21.19 -16.73
N LYS A 38 15.86 -19.99 -16.94
CA LYS A 38 16.92 -19.44 -16.11
C LYS A 38 16.33 -19.32 -14.71
N LYS A 39 16.53 -20.34 -13.88
CA LYS A 39 16.27 -20.29 -12.43
C LYS A 39 16.87 -18.97 -11.94
N LYS A 40 16.00 -18.03 -11.59
CA LYS A 40 16.42 -16.75 -11.00
C LYS A 40 17.20 -17.13 -9.74
N VAL A 41 18.52 -17.00 -9.79
CA VAL A 41 19.37 -17.24 -8.63
C VAL A 41 18.90 -16.25 -7.57
N SER A 42 18.32 -16.77 -6.50
CA SER A 42 17.93 -15.99 -5.32
C SER A 42 19.21 -15.40 -4.72
N ARG A 43 19.51 -14.15 -5.07
CA ARG A 43 20.63 -13.41 -4.51
C ARG A 43 20.19 -12.85 -3.17
N LEU A 44 20.72 -13.41 -2.09
CA LEU A 44 20.51 -12.85 -0.74
C LEU A 44 21.39 -11.60 -0.55
N PRO A 45 20.90 -10.59 0.19
CA PRO A 45 21.73 -9.45 0.55
C PRO A 45 22.92 -9.91 1.39
N ILE A 46 24.11 -9.43 1.03
CA ILE A 46 25.37 -9.79 1.68
C ILE A 46 25.36 -9.31 3.14
N ALA A 47 25.74 -10.19 4.04
CA ALA A 47 26.00 -9.89 5.44
C ALA A 47 27.01 -8.74 5.60
N ARG A 48 26.71 -7.75 6.45
CA ARG A 48 27.72 -6.75 6.85
C ARG A 48 28.92 -7.47 7.49
N ARG A 49 30.11 -7.27 6.94
CA ARG A 49 31.36 -7.91 7.42
C ARG A 49 31.90 -7.33 8.73
N GLY A 50 31.57 -6.07 9.03
CA GLY A 50 32.02 -5.38 10.25
C GLY A 50 31.60 -3.90 10.28
N ILE A 51 32.11 -3.17 11.26
CA ILE A 51 31.92 -1.72 11.40
C ILE A 51 33.21 -1.01 10.93
N GLY A 52 33.08 0.18 10.33
CA GLY A 52 34.25 0.99 9.97
C GLY A 52 35.00 1.50 11.20
N SER A 53 36.34 1.48 11.15
CA SER A 53 37.22 1.87 12.26
C SER A 53 38.07 3.12 11.98
N LYS A 54 38.13 3.58 10.73
CA LYS A 54 38.94 4.75 10.34
C LYS A 54 38.18 6.06 10.60
N GLY A 55 38.91 7.08 11.04
CA GLY A 55 38.41 8.45 11.22
C GLY A 55 38.28 8.87 12.69
N MET A 56 38.02 10.16 12.90
CA MET A 56 37.73 10.71 14.22
C MET A 56 36.31 10.36 14.66
N LYS A 57 36.15 9.97 15.92
CA LYS A 57 34.83 9.65 16.49
C LYS A 57 34.08 10.95 16.79
N LEU A 58 32.81 11.00 16.40
CA LEU A 58 31.92 12.12 16.68
C LEU A 58 30.61 11.61 17.28
N HIS A 59 30.08 12.33 18.26
CA HIS A 59 28.78 12.04 18.86
C HIS A 59 27.68 12.61 17.98
N LEU A 60 26.76 11.76 17.54
CA LEU A 60 25.62 12.13 16.71
C LEU A 60 24.32 11.86 17.45
N LEU A 61 23.39 12.80 17.36
CA LEU A 61 21.99 12.57 17.67
C LEU A 61 21.27 12.23 16.38
N THR A 62 20.31 11.32 16.44
CA THR A 62 19.52 10.93 15.27
C THR A 62 18.05 10.86 15.64
N ASN A 63 17.17 11.01 14.65
CA ASN A 63 15.73 10.79 14.81
C ASN A 63 15.40 9.27 14.82
N HIS A 64 16.09 8.51 15.67
CA HIS A 64 15.83 7.08 15.90
C HIS A 64 15.59 6.87 17.40
N PHE A 65 14.35 6.57 17.75
CA PHE A 65 13.96 6.26 19.11
C PHE A 65 14.05 4.77 19.36
N LYS A 66 14.71 4.39 20.46
CA LYS A 66 14.78 2.99 20.88
C LYS A 66 13.43 2.55 21.44
N VAL A 67 12.71 1.74 20.68
CA VAL A 67 11.48 1.09 21.14
C VAL A 67 11.83 -0.24 21.78
N ASN A 68 11.33 -0.49 22.98
CA ASN A 68 11.47 -1.76 23.68
C ASN A 68 10.11 -2.44 23.83
N VAL A 69 10.06 -3.75 23.62
CA VAL A 69 8.86 -4.57 23.84
C VAL A 69 9.05 -5.26 25.19
N ALA A 70 8.34 -4.78 26.21
CA ALA A 70 8.51 -5.25 27.59
C ALA A 70 7.99 -6.69 27.79
N ASN A 71 6.84 -7.01 27.17
CA ASN A 71 6.18 -8.31 27.32
C ASN A 71 6.46 -9.18 26.09
N ILE A 72 7.32 -10.18 26.25
CA ILE A 72 7.72 -11.10 25.18
C ILE A 72 6.97 -12.44 25.26
N ASP A 73 6.41 -12.74 26.43
CA ASP A 73 5.57 -13.91 26.68
C ASP A 73 4.15 -13.64 26.19
N GLY A 74 3.97 -13.75 24.87
CA GLY A 74 2.69 -13.51 24.25
C GLY A 74 2.64 -13.90 22.78
N HIS A 75 1.43 -13.81 22.24
CA HIS A 75 1.16 -14.02 20.83
C HIS A 75 0.36 -12.84 20.30
N PHE A 76 0.78 -12.33 19.14
CA PHE A 76 -0.04 -11.47 18.31
C PHE A 76 -0.93 -12.35 17.44
N TYR A 77 -2.17 -11.93 17.27
CA TYR A 77 -3.11 -12.59 16.39
C TYR A 77 -3.41 -11.64 15.26
N GLN A 78 -3.23 -12.11 14.03
CA GLN A 78 -3.56 -11.40 12.81
C GLN A 78 -4.90 -11.93 12.30
N TYR A 79 -5.77 -11.01 11.95
CA TYR A 79 -7.07 -11.26 11.35
C TYR A 79 -7.15 -10.57 10.00
N SER A 80 -7.83 -11.21 9.06
CA SER A 80 -8.22 -10.63 7.78
C SER A 80 -9.59 -9.99 7.93
N VAL A 81 -9.66 -8.71 7.58
CA VAL A 81 -10.84 -7.87 7.63
C VAL A 81 -11.36 -7.67 6.21
N ALA A 82 -12.65 -7.96 6.01
CA ALA A 82 -13.35 -7.71 4.76
C ALA A 82 -14.53 -6.78 5.02
N LEU A 83 -14.41 -5.54 4.51
CA LEU A 83 -15.44 -4.52 4.63
C LEU A 83 -16.29 -4.46 3.37
N SER A 84 -17.59 -4.63 3.55
CA SER A 84 -18.58 -4.47 2.48
C SER A 84 -19.69 -3.52 2.90
N TYR A 85 -20.32 -2.87 1.92
CA TYR A 85 -21.59 -2.20 2.12
C TYR A 85 -22.71 -3.24 2.22
N GLU A 86 -23.89 -2.83 2.70
CA GLU A 86 -25.09 -3.67 2.71
C GLU A 86 -25.43 -4.26 1.33
N ASP A 87 -25.12 -3.52 0.25
CA ASP A 87 -25.28 -3.96 -1.15
C ASP A 87 -24.28 -5.04 -1.60
N GLY A 88 -23.43 -5.56 -0.68
CA GLY A 88 -22.38 -6.54 -0.97
C GLY A 88 -21.17 -5.99 -1.71
N ARG A 89 -21.16 -4.68 -2.03
CA ARG A 89 -20.04 -4.03 -2.70
C ARG A 89 -18.88 -3.80 -1.72
N PRO A 90 -17.62 -4.02 -2.12
CA PRO A 90 -16.49 -3.72 -1.26
C PRO A 90 -16.40 -2.23 -0.94
N VAL A 91 -15.94 -1.89 0.26
CA VAL A 91 -15.80 -0.50 0.68
C VAL A 91 -14.58 0.14 0.02
N GLU A 92 -14.82 0.91 -1.03
CA GLU A 92 -13.79 1.71 -1.68
C GLU A 92 -13.68 3.09 -1.01
N GLY A 93 -12.75 3.23 -0.07
CA GLY A 93 -12.50 4.49 0.60
C GLY A 93 -11.40 4.41 1.64
N LYS A 94 -10.23 5.02 1.36
CA LYS A 94 -9.15 5.14 2.34
C LYS A 94 -9.65 5.89 3.57
N GLY A 95 -9.55 5.26 4.74
CA GLY A 95 -9.95 5.85 6.03
C GLY A 95 -11.37 5.51 6.49
N VAL A 96 -12.29 5.13 5.60
CA VAL A 96 -13.65 4.70 6.01
C VAL A 96 -13.57 3.45 6.90
N GLY A 97 -12.73 2.49 6.52
CA GLY A 97 -12.54 1.28 7.33
C GLY A 97 -12.04 1.55 8.75
N ARG A 98 -11.23 2.59 8.96
CA ARG A 98 -10.81 2.97 10.32
C ARG A 98 -11.98 3.48 11.15
N LYS A 99 -12.85 4.31 10.56
CA LYS A 99 -14.06 4.80 11.22
C LYS A 99 -15.05 3.67 11.53
N VAL A 100 -15.21 2.72 10.60
CA VAL A 100 -16.07 1.55 10.81
C VAL A 100 -15.56 0.74 12.00
N LEU A 101 -14.27 0.39 12.00
CA LEU A 101 -13.69 -0.42 13.06
C LEU A 101 -13.61 0.32 14.40
N GLU A 102 -13.35 1.62 14.42
CA GLU A 102 -13.47 2.44 15.63
C GLU A 102 -14.87 2.29 16.26
N ARG A 103 -15.93 2.36 15.42
CA ARG A 103 -17.30 2.12 15.86
C ARG A 103 -17.60 0.66 16.23
N VAL A 104 -16.95 -0.31 15.57
CA VAL A 104 -17.02 -1.72 15.99
C VAL A 104 -16.47 -1.87 17.40
N GLN A 105 -15.32 -1.25 17.70
CA GLN A 105 -14.70 -1.31 19.03
C GLN A 105 -15.62 -0.67 20.08
N GLU A 106 -16.20 0.49 19.79
CA GLU A 106 -17.13 1.17 20.70
C GLU A 106 -18.43 0.39 20.95
N THR A 107 -18.98 -0.25 19.90
CA THR A 107 -20.31 -0.90 19.97
C THR A 107 -20.23 -2.34 20.46
N TYR A 108 -19.18 -3.07 20.06
CA TYR A 108 -19.05 -4.52 20.26
C TYR A 108 -17.85 -4.89 21.16
N ASP A 109 -17.42 -3.99 22.05
CA ASP A 109 -16.29 -4.24 22.97
C ASP A 109 -16.46 -5.56 23.77
N SER A 110 -17.69 -5.87 24.16
CA SER A 110 -18.02 -7.12 24.86
C SER A 110 -17.79 -8.37 23.98
N GLU A 111 -18.04 -8.29 22.68
CA GLU A 111 -17.82 -9.41 21.74
C GLU A 111 -16.33 -9.57 21.37
N LEU A 112 -15.59 -8.46 21.42
CA LEU A 112 -14.14 -8.43 21.27
C LEU A 112 -13.41 -8.88 22.55
N ASN A 113 -14.15 -9.27 23.59
CA ASN A 113 -13.62 -9.70 24.89
C ASN A 113 -12.78 -8.60 25.57
N GLY A 114 -13.19 -7.33 25.39
CA GLY A 114 -12.52 -6.15 25.96
C GLY A 114 -11.08 -5.96 25.45
N LYS A 115 -10.79 -6.41 24.22
CA LYS A 115 -9.44 -6.36 23.65
C LYS A 115 -9.30 -5.22 22.66
N ASP A 116 -8.27 -4.43 22.89
CA ASP A 116 -7.80 -3.46 21.92
C ASP A 116 -7.19 -4.15 20.70
N PHE A 117 -7.41 -3.54 19.54
CA PHE A 117 -6.84 -3.98 18.28
C PHE A 117 -6.24 -2.83 17.48
N ALA A 118 -5.36 -3.18 16.55
CA ALA A 118 -4.74 -2.24 15.63
C ALA A 118 -5.05 -2.64 14.19
N TYR A 119 -5.55 -1.70 13.40
CA TYR A 119 -5.92 -1.91 12.00
C TYR A 119 -5.01 -1.13 11.06
N ASP A 120 -4.52 -1.77 10.00
CA ASP A 120 -3.62 -1.16 9.02
C ASP A 120 -4.29 -0.10 8.13
N GLY A 121 -5.62 -0.10 8.05
CA GLY A 121 -6.40 0.77 7.18
C GLY A 121 -6.92 0.10 5.91
N GLU A 122 -6.59 -1.18 5.69
CA GLU A 122 -6.90 -1.92 4.47
C GLU A 122 -7.59 -3.28 4.74
N LYS A 123 -6.86 -4.28 5.22
CA LYS A 123 -7.35 -5.66 5.31
C LYS A 123 -6.82 -6.42 6.51
N THR A 124 -5.87 -5.87 7.26
CA THR A 124 -5.25 -6.62 8.37
C THR A 124 -5.47 -5.93 9.70
N LEU A 125 -5.92 -6.74 10.66
CA LEU A 125 -6.17 -6.33 12.03
C LEU A 125 -5.33 -7.19 12.97
N PHE A 126 -4.73 -6.57 13.96
CA PHE A 126 -3.85 -7.19 14.93
C PHE A 126 -4.41 -7.04 16.33
N THR A 127 -4.45 -8.11 17.11
CA THR A 127 -4.87 -8.10 18.51
C THR A 127 -3.81 -8.69 19.42
N LEU A 128 -3.77 -8.22 20.67
CA LEU A 128 -3.03 -8.84 21.74
C LEU A 128 -3.88 -9.95 22.37
N GLY A 129 -3.61 -11.20 22.00
CA GLY A 129 -4.41 -12.36 22.40
C GLY A 129 -5.54 -12.70 21.42
N SER A 130 -6.12 -13.89 21.53
CA SER A 130 -7.16 -14.39 20.63
C SER A 130 -8.51 -13.71 20.86
N LEU A 131 -9.23 -13.39 19.79
CA LEU A 131 -10.63 -13.00 19.84
C LEU A 131 -11.50 -14.20 20.25
N ALA A 132 -12.72 -13.94 20.73
CA ALA A 132 -13.61 -14.99 21.25
C ALA A 132 -14.01 -16.03 20.17
N ARG A 133 -14.03 -15.60 18.90
CA ARG A 133 -14.36 -16.45 17.75
C ARG A 133 -13.33 -16.28 16.64
N ASN A 134 -13.21 -17.31 15.80
CA ASN A 134 -12.34 -17.28 14.62
C ASN A 134 -12.95 -16.47 13.47
N LYS A 135 -14.28 -16.40 13.38
CA LYS A 135 -15.01 -15.54 12.44
C LYS A 135 -15.97 -14.67 13.24
N LEU A 136 -15.87 -13.37 13.04
CA LEU A 136 -16.73 -12.35 13.63
C LEU A 136 -17.33 -11.53 12.49
N GLU A 137 -18.62 -11.26 12.60
CA GLU A 137 -19.35 -10.47 11.62
C GLU A 137 -20.05 -9.35 12.37
N PHE A 138 -19.71 -8.11 12.05
CA PHE A 138 -20.29 -6.93 12.69
C PHE A 138 -21.06 -6.12 11.65
N THR A 139 -22.21 -5.59 12.07
CA THR A 139 -22.94 -4.60 11.27
C THR A 139 -22.87 -3.27 11.99
N VAL A 140 -22.32 -2.26 11.31
CA VAL A 140 -22.14 -0.91 11.87
C VAL A 140 -22.78 0.10 10.94
N VAL A 141 -23.59 0.98 11.52
CA VAL A 141 -24.16 2.12 10.81
C VAL A 141 -23.28 3.34 11.10
N LEU A 142 -22.66 3.89 10.06
CA LEU A 142 -21.95 5.15 10.16
C LEU A 142 -22.83 6.28 9.66
N GLU A 143 -23.07 7.24 10.54
CA GLU A 143 -23.63 8.53 10.21
C GLU A 143 -22.48 9.46 9.78
N ASP A 144 -22.68 10.22 8.70
CA ASP A 144 -21.68 11.18 8.17
C ASP A 144 -20.42 10.56 7.54
N VAL A 145 -20.59 9.53 6.69
CA VAL A 145 -19.53 9.10 5.77
C VAL A 145 -19.36 10.17 4.69
N ILE A 146 -18.58 11.19 5.00
CA ILE A 146 -18.12 12.19 4.02
C ILE A 146 -17.32 11.40 2.97
N SER A 147 -17.99 10.97 1.89
CA SER A 147 -17.29 10.60 0.67
C SER A 147 -16.41 11.79 0.33
N SER A 148 -15.11 11.59 0.12
CA SER A 148 -14.09 12.65 0.03
C SER A 148 -14.25 13.62 -1.16
N ARG A 149 -15.44 13.74 -1.74
CA ARG A 149 -15.78 14.65 -2.83
C ARG A 149 -16.04 16.09 -2.41
N ASN A 150 -15.99 16.43 -1.12
CA ASN A 150 -16.23 17.82 -0.71
C ASN A 150 -15.28 18.30 0.40
N ASN A 151 -13.98 18.27 0.11
CA ASN A 151 -13.02 19.14 0.79
C ASN A 151 -12.76 20.37 -0.10
N GLY A 152 -13.84 21.09 -0.41
CA GLY A 152 -13.74 22.40 -1.08
C GLY A 152 -13.49 23.46 -0.02
N ASN A 153 -12.29 24.04 -0.05
CA ASN A 153 -11.84 25.26 0.61
C ASN A 153 -12.86 25.96 1.52
N CYS A 154 -12.65 25.86 2.84
CA CYS A 154 -13.20 26.84 3.77
C CYS A 154 -12.00 27.52 4.44
N SER A 155 -11.59 28.67 3.91
CA SER A 155 -10.59 29.54 4.54
C SER A 155 -11.24 30.24 5.74
N PRO A 156 -10.56 30.34 6.90
CA PRO A 156 -11.08 30.98 8.08
C PRO A 156 -10.56 32.42 8.15
N ASP A 157 -11.10 33.34 7.35
CA ASP A 157 -11.05 34.77 7.68
C ASP A 157 -11.83 35.59 6.66
N GLY A 158 -12.88 36.25 7.14
CA GLY A 158 -13.74 37.09 6.32
C GLY A 158 -14.90 37.60 7.16
N ASN A 159 -14.69 38.74 7.82
CA ASN A 159 -15.69 39.49 8.57
C ASN A 159 -16.82 39.98 7.64
N GLY A 160 -17.77 39.11 7.32
CA GLY A 160 -19.01 39.44 6.64
C GLY A 160 -20.19 39.03 7.52
N GLU A 161 -21.04 39.98 7.86
CA GLU A 161 -22.28 39.75 8.59
C GLU A 161 -23.10 38.61 7.95
N PRO A 162 -23.71 37.72 8.75
CA PRO A 162 -24.43 36.56 8.23
C PRO A 162 -25.70 37.03 7.54
N ASN A 163 -25.70 37.06 6.21
CA ASN A 163 -26.89 37.34 5.42
C ASN A 163 -27.95 36.25 5.71
N GLU A 164 -29.16 36.65 6.11
CA GLU A 164 -30.27 35.74 6.46
C GLU A 164 -30.62 34.74 5.33
N SER A 165 -30.25 35.06 4.09
CA SER A 165 -30.42 34.22 2.90
C SER A 165 -29.44 33.02 2.83
N ASP A 166 -28.32 33.02 3.57
CA ASP A 166 -27.33 31.93 3.56
C ASP A 166 -27.71 30.74 4.45
N LYS A 167 -28.79 30.85 5.23
CA LYS A 167 -29.32 29.73 6.05
C LYS A 167 -30.01 28.64 5.21
N LYS A 168 -30.23 28.86 3.91
CA LYS A 168 -31.01 27.96 3.04
C LYS A 168 -30.20 26.89 2.29
N ARG A 169 -28.88 26.87 2.43
CA ARG A 169 -28.01 25.81 1.90
C ARG A 169 -27.13 25.40 3.08
N ILE A 170 -27.43 24.35 3.83
CA ILE A 170 -27.18 22.96 3.43
C ILE A 170 -27.93 22.09 4.47
N LYS A 171 -29.13 21.59 4.15
CA LYS A 171 -29.57 20.33 4.75
C LYS A 171 -28.65 19.27 4.14
N ARG A 172 -27.57 18.89 4.83
CA ARG A 172 -26.84 17.67 4.47
C ARG A 172 -27.87 16.54 4.61
N PRO A 173 -28.21 15.81 3.54
CA PRO A 173 -29.02 14.62 3.75
C PRO A 173 -28.23 13.73 4.69
N PHE A 174 -28.84 13.39 5.83
CA PHE A 174 -28.35 12.36 6.75
C PHE A 174 -28.24 11.06 5.94
N ARG A 175 -27.07 10.83 5.35
CA ARG A 175 -26.80 9.60 4.59
C ARG A 175 -26.01 8.69 5.51
N ALA A 176 -26.72 8.12 6.49
CA ALA A 176 -26.24 6.97 7.18
C ALA A 176 -25.97 5.86 6.17
N LYS A 177 -24.83 5.20 6.29
CA LYS A 177 -24.50 4.01 5.50
C LYS A 177 -24.22 2.86 6.44
N THR A 178 -24.83 1.73 6.14
CA THR A 178 -24.59 0.47 6.85
C THR A 178 -23.39 -0.23 6.22
N PHE A 179 -22.49 -0.66 7.07
CA PHE A 179 -21.29 -1.42 6.74
C PHE A 179 -21.36 -2.78 7.41
N ARG A 180 -20.88 -3.79 6.69
CA ARG A 180 -20.66 -5.12 7.20
C ARG A 180 -19.16 -5.34 7.27
N ASP A 181 -18.70 -5.66 8.46
CA ASP A 181 -17.33 -6.07 8.73
C ASP A 181 -17.29 -7.57 8.95
N GLU A 182 -16.50 -8.28 8.15
CA GLU A 182 -16.17 -9.68 8.39
C GLU A 182 -14.71 -9.78 8.82
N THR A 183 -14.49 -10.09 10.09
CA THR A 183 -13.16 -10.31 10.65
C THR A 183 -12.93 -11.81 10.82
N SER A 184 -11.88 -12.33 10.17
CA SER A 184 -11.55 -13.77 10.15
C SER A 184 -10.11 -14.02 10.61
N PHE A 185 -9.88 -15.05 11.42
CA PHE A 185 -8.55 -15.40 11.90
C PHE A 185 -7.64 -15.82 10.75
N ALA A 186 -6.44 -15.23 10.69
CA ALA A 186 -5.47 -15.50 9.65
C ALA A 186 -4.23 -16.21 10.20
N LEU A 187 -3.55 -15.61 11.19
CA LEU A 187 -2.25 -16.11 11.65
C LEU A 187 -1.99 -15.80 13.12
N LYS A 188 -1.26 -16.70 13.78
CA LYS A 188 -0.72 -16.49 15.13
C LYS A 188 0.79 -16.24 15.05
N ILE A 189 1.23 -15.12 15.61
CA ILE A 189 2.62 -14.65 15.55
C ILE A 189 3.20 -14.64 16.98
N LEU A 190 4.33 -15.31 17.17
CA LEU A 190 5.05 -15.35 18.45
C LEU A 190 5.80 -14.04 18.69
N LEU A 191 5.53 -13.33 19.79
CA LEU A 191 6.28 -12.12 20.15
C LEU A 191 7.77 -12.43 20.38
N GLN A 192 8.07 -13.58 20.97
CA GLN A 192 9.45 -14.04 21.16
C GLN A 192 10.23 -14.14 19.85
N ALA A 193 9.59 -14.60 18.77
CA ALA A 193 10.24 -14.70 17.46
C ALA A 193 10.59 -13.31 16.91
N ILE A 194 9.71 -12.32 17.07
CA ILE A 194 9.94 -10.93 16.68
C ILE A 194 11.08 -10.33 17.51
N ALA A 195 11.03 -10.47 18.84
CA ALA A 195 12.05 -9.95 19.74
C ALA A 195 13.43 -10.57 19.46
N ASN A 196 13.48 -11.87 19.19
CA ASN A 196 14.69 -12.56 18.77
C ASN A 196 15.21 -12.00 17.44
N ALA A 197 14.36 -11.87 16.42
CA ALA A 197 14.76 -11.32 15.12
C ALA A 197 15.33 -9.89 15.23
N LEU A 198 14.72 -9.04 16.05
CA LEU A 198 15.21 -7.69 16.34
C LEU A 198 16.56 -7.72 17.09
N ARG A 199 16.72 -8.61 18.08
CA ARG A 199 17.99 -8.81 18.80
C ARG A 199 19.10 -9.34 17.90
N PHE A 200 18.82 -10.30 17.02
CA PHE A 200 19.81 -10.88 16.11
C PHE A 200 20.32 -9.89 15.08
N ARG A 201 19.51 -8.91 14.67
CA ARG A 201 19.97 -7.79 13.84
C ARG A 201 21.00 -6.93 14.57
N SER A 202 20.87 -6.77 15.90
CA SER A 202 21.86 -6.07 16.72
C SER A 202 23.08 -6.93 17.09
N GLN A 203 22.94 -8.25 17.30
CA GLN A 203 24.06 -9.10 17.72
C GLN A 203 25.01 -9.53 16.59
N ARG A 204 24.59 -9.49 15.32
CA ARG A 204 25.52 -9.66 14.17
C ARG A 204 26.59 -8.57 14.09
N ILE A 205 26.45 -7.50 14.87
CA ILE A 205 27.41 -6.40 14.95
C ILE A 205 28.49 -6.64 16.02
N PHE A 206 28.28 -7.58 16.97
CA PHE A 206 29.09 -7.64 18.20
C PHE A 206 29.71 -9.00 18.57
N LYS A 207 29.69 -10.02 17.69
CA LYS A 207 30.45 -11.24 17.95
C LYS A 207 31.54 -11.47 16.92
N LYS A 208 32.74 -10.99 17.25
CA LYS A 208 34.01 -11.72 17.18
C LYS A 208 34.93 -11.18 18.28
N GLN A 209 35.13 -12.01 19.32
CA GLN A 209 36.37 -12.02 20.10
C GLN A 209 37.49 -12.51 19.19
#